data_AF-A0A0G1QRG6-F1
#
_entry.id   AF-A0A0G1QRG6-F1
#
_cell.length_a   1.000
_cell.length_b   1.000
_cell.length_c   1.000
_cell.angle_alpha   90.00
_cell.angle_beta   90.00
_cell.angle_gamma   90.00
#
_symmetry.space_group_name_H-M   'P 1'
#
loop_
_entity.id
_entity.type
_entity.pdbx_description
1 polymer ?
#
loop_
_entity_poly.entity_id
_entity_poly.type
_entity_poly.pdbx_seq_one_letter_code
_entity_poly.pdbx_strand_id
1 'polypeptide(L)'
;MLDLQKLTVGEIMTKDVLAVDANDTLDVIAGLFEKYDFEGMPVVNSDGMVLGMITTHDLTVQSSDLHLPTLLKLMDRVTRDKGDAREIDQHFGVLHQIKATTLMNPRVVTIPAQTPVIEVAKILADHKDVNPICVVDENKKLAGIVSRYDIIKFFNQFTVTQSMAPVAEISDPFKDFPTKSEHDVEEAVQKVQDEFLIVQKSRPLVWKYLAIAMFVSGLIGATALIIRIAQRN
;
A
#
# COMPACT_ATOMS: atom_id res chain seq x y z
N MET A 1 -38.71 8.87 3.13
CA MET A 1 -37.63 8.52 4.08
C MET A 1 -37.11 7.16 3.64
N LEU A 2 -35.83 7.03 3.25
CA LEU A 2 -35.30 5.73 2.86
C LEU A 2 -35.32 4.83 4.10
N ASP A 3 -35.93 3.66 3.98
CA ASP A 3 -35.91 2.69 5.05
C ASP A 3 -34.57 1.93 4.97
N LEU A 4 -33.57 2.42 5.70
CA LEU A 4 -32.24 1.78 5.76
C LEU A 4 -32.29 0.34 6.28
N GLN A 5 -33.41 -0.08 6.90
CA GLN A 5 -33.62 -1.47 7.29
C GLN A 5 -33.99 -2.38 6.12
N LYS A 6 -34.45 -1.80 5.00
CA LYS A 6 -34.83 -2.55 3.77
C LYS A 6 -33.80 -2.47 2.67
N LEU A 7 -32.84 -1.55 2.76
CA LEU A 7 -31.78 -1.42 1.78
C LEU A 7 -30.83 -2.62 1.87
N THR A 8 -30.63 -3.30 0.74
CA THR A 8 -29.78 -4.49 0.67
C THR A 8 -28.39 -4.17 0.15
N VAL A 9 -27.40 -4.98 0.52
CA VAL A 9 -26.01 -4.81 0.10
C VAL A 9 -25.85 -4.91 -1.42
N GLY A 10 -26.66 -5.75 -2.07
CA GLY A 10 -26.66 -5.90 -3.52
C GLY A 10 -26.95 -4.61 -4.30
N GLU A 11 -27.58 -3.63 -3.64
CA GLU A 11 -27.86 -2.31 -4.21
C GLU A 11 -26.68 -1.34 -4.11
N ILE A 12 -25.73 -1.57 -3.18
CA ILE A 12 -24.59 -0.67 -2.93
C ILE A 12 -23.23 -1.30 -3.26
N MET A 13 -23.17 -2.62 -3.44
CA MET A 13 -21.92 -3.33 -3.70
C MET A 13 -21.33 -2.99 -5.08
N THR A 14 -20.01 -3.08 -5.17
CA THR A 14 -19.31 -3.07 -6.46
C THR A 14 -19.44 -4.44 -7.11
N LYS A 15 -20.02 -4.49 -8.31
CA LYS A 15 -20.29 -5.74 -9.05
C LYS A 15 -19.15 -6.15 -9.96
N ASP A 16 -18.48 -5.19 -10.59
CA ASP A 16 -17.33 -5.41 -11.46
C ASP A 16 -16.07 -5.62 -10.59
N VAL A 17 -15.97 -6.80 -10.00
CA VAL A 17 -14.89 -7.14 -9.09
C VAL A 17 -13.77 -7.83 -9.85
N LEU A 18 -12.57 -7.27 -9.73
CA LEU A 18 -11.36 -7.99 -10.14
C LEU A 18 -11.03 -9.04 -9.07
N ALA A 19 -11.18 -10.31 -9.44
CA ALA A 19 -10.79 -11.46 -8.61
C ALA A 19 -9.61 -12.19 -9.23
N VAL A 20 -8.80 -12.82 -8.39
CA VAL A 20 -7.66 -13.65 -8.82
C VAL A 20 -8.01 -15.12 -8.69
N ASP A 21 -7.49 -15.96 -9.59
CA ASP A 21 -7.62 -17.41 -9.47
C ASP A 21 -6.70 -17.92 -8.35
N ALA A 22 -7.14 -18.97 -7.67
CA ALA A 22 -6.38 -19.71 -6.68
C ALA A 22 -4.95 -20.09 -7.13
N ASN A 23 -4.75 -20.28 -8.43
CA ASN A 23 -3.48 -20.66 -9.04
C ASN A 23 -2.68 -19.50 -9.60
N ASP A 24 -3.22 -18.27 -9.60
CA ASP A 24 -2.49 -17.10 -10.06
C ASP A 24 -1.22 -16.90 -9.22
N THR A 25 -0.15 -16.50 -9.88
CA THR A 25 1.17 -16.36 -9.28
C THR A 25 1.36 -14.97 -8.70
N LEU A 26 2.33 -14.85 -7.78
CA LEU A 26 2.57 -13.59 -7.08
C LEU A 26 2.91 -12.42 -8.02
N ASP A 27 3.62 -12.64 -9.13
CA ASP A 27 3.92 -11.61 -10.12
C ASP A 27 2.65 -11.04 -10.78
N VAL A 28 1.67 -11.90 -11.10
CA VAL A 28 0.37 -11.48 -11.62
C VAL A 28 -0.35 -10.63 -10.57
N ILE A 29 -0.46 -11.15 -9.35
CA ILE A 29 -1.15 -10.47 -8.24
C ILE A 29 -0.51 -9.11 -7.93
N ALA A 30 0.82 -9.05 -7.93
CA ALA A 30 1.58 -7.83 -7.68
C ALA A 30 1.36 -6.80 -8.79
N GLY A 31 1.37 -7.23 -10.06
CA GLY A 31 1.05 -6.36 -11.19
C GLY A 31 -0.38 -5.82 -11.15
N LEU A 32 -1.34 -6.60 -10.61
CA LEU A 32 -2.71 -6.13 -10.40
C LEU A 32 -2.79 -5.06 -9.30
N PHE A 33 -2.11 -5.24 -8.16
CA PHE A 33 -2.03 -4.21 -7.12
C PHE A 33 -1.25 -2.96 -7.54
N GLU A 34 -0.26 -3.08 -8.41
CA GLU A 34 0.47 -1.92 -8.95
C GLU A 34 -0.39 -1.14 -9.95
N LYS A 35 -1.12 -1.86 -10.81
CA LYS A 35 -1.98 -1.25 -11.84
C LYS A 35 -3.26 -0.67 -11.27
N TYR A 36 -3.80 -1.26 -10.21
CA TYR A 36 -5.06 -0.89 -9.61
C TYR A 36 -4.88 -0.61 -8.12
N ASP A 37 -5.34 0.55 -7.65
CA ASP A 37 -5.25 0.98 -6.26
C ASP A 37 -6.34 0.31 -5.37
N PHE A 38 -6.41 -1.02 -5.44
CA PHE A 38 -7.36 -1.81 -4.66
C PHE A 38 -6.81 -2.14 -3.28
N GLU A 39 -7.63 -1.97 -2.24
CA GLU A 39 -7.28 -2.36 -0.87
C GLU A 39 -7.19 -3.89 -0.71
N GLY A 40 -7.95 -4.65 -1.52
CA GLY A 40 -7.89 -6.10 -1.55
C GLY A 40 -8.62 -6.71 -2.74
N MET A 41 -8.28 -7.97 -3.03
CA MET A 41 -8.81 -8.76 -4.14
C MET A 41 -9.32 -10.12 -3.63
N PRO A 42 -10.54 -10.52 -3.99
CA PRO A 42 -11.02 -11.87 -3.71
C PRO A 42 -10.22 -12.93 -4.46
N VAL A 43 -9.96 -14.05 -3.81
CA VAL A 43 -9.40 -15.24 -4.44
C VAL A 43 -10.51 -16.23 -4.70
N VAL A 44 -10.67 -16.66 -5.95
CA VAL A 44 -11.73 -17.57 -6.38
C VAL A 44 -11.15 -18.86 -6.95
N ASN A 45 -11.95 -19.92 -6.97
CA ASN A 45 -11.62 -21.13 -7.72
C ASN A 45 -12.11 -21.04 -9.18
N SER A 46 -11.85 -22.08 -9.97
CA SER A 46 -12.31 -22.19 -11.36
C SER A 46 -13.82 -22.09 -11.56
N ASP A 47 -14.62 -22.37 -10.52
CA ASP A 47 -16.08 -22.30 -10.56
C ASP A 47 -16.62 -20.92 -10.13
N GLY A 48 -15.74 -19.99 -9.74
CA GLY A 48 -16.07 -18.66 -9.23
C GLY A 48 -16.43 -18.60 -7.75
N MET A 49 -16.20 -19.68 -6.99
CA MET A 49 -16.43 -19.71 -5.54
C MET A 49 -15.31 -18.98 -4.81
N VAL A 50 -15.67 -18.14 -3.83
CA VAL A 50 -14.71 -17.40 -3.02
C VAL A 50 -13.99 -18.36 -2.07
N LEU A 51 -12.66 -18.41 -2.17
CA LEU A 51 -11.78 -19.21 -1.30
C LEU A 51 -11.11 -18.37 -0.21
N GLY A 52 -10.89 -17.08 -0.48
CA GLY A 52 -10.14 -16.19 0.40
C GLY A 52 -10.10 -14.77 -0.12
N MET A 53 -9.27 -13.96 0.53
CA MET A 53 -8.98 -12.58 0.11
C MET A 53 -7.50 -12.30 0.26
N ILE A 54 -6.94 -11.49 -0.63
CA ILE A 54 -5.60 -10.93 -0.50
C ILE A 54 -5.76 -9.43 -0.32
N THR A 55 -5.27 -8.87 0.77
CA THR A 55 -5.26 -7.41 0.99
C THR A 55 -3.83 -6.86 0.92
N THR A 56 -3.69 -5.56 0.66
CA THR A 56 -2.38 -4.89 0.73
C THR A 56 -1.77 -4.99 2.14
N HIS A 57 -2.61 -5.10 3.17
CA HIS A 57 -2.18 -5.37 4.54
C HIS A 57 -1.57 -6.78 4.69
N ASP A 58 -2.18 -7.81 4.12
CA ASP A 58 -1.64 -9.19 4.17
C ASP A 58 -0.28 -9.32 3.47
N LEU A 59 -0.02 -8.43 2.50
CA LEU A 59 1.21 -8.36 1.70
C LEU A 59 2.33 -7.50 2.33
N THR A 60 2.03 -6.80 3.42
CA THR A 60 2.99 -5.94 4.15
C THR A 60 3.30 -6.46 5.56
N VAL A 61 2.40 -7.26 6.14
CA VAL A 61 2.56 -7.80 7.49
C VAL A 61 3.55 -8.96 7.50
N GLN A 62 4.56 -8.80 8.37
CA GLN A 62 5.71 -9.62 8.76
C GLN A 62 5.50 -11.15 8.93
N SER A 63 4.30 -11.68 8.72
CA SER A 63 3.92 -13.09 8.88
C SER A 63 3.87 -13.86 7.56
N SER A 64 3.78 -13.16 6.43
CA SER A 64 4.15 -13.68 5.13
C SER A 64 5.62 -13.29 4.92
N ASP A 65 6.50 -14.23 4.57
CA ASP A 65 7.93 -13.97 4.35
C ASP A 65 8.23 -13.03 3.14
N LEU A 66 7.23 -12.27 2.67
CA LEU A 66 7.23 -11.50 1.43
C LEU A 66 6.70 -10.08 1.69
N HIS A 67 7.62 -9.13 1.84
CA HIS A 67 7.27 -7.70 1.83
C HIS A 67 7.15 -7.21 0.38
N LEU A 68 5.93 -7.26 -0.16
CA LEU A 68 5.66 -6.98 -1.58
C LEU A 68 6.13 -5.59 -2.04
N PRO A 69 6.01 -4.50 -1.26
CA PRO A 69 6.53 -3.19 -1.67
C PRO A 69 8.06 -3.17 -1.83
N THR A 70 8.78 -4.03 -1.10
CA THR A 70 10.23 -4.17 -1.29
C THR A 70 10.50 -5.00 -2.54
N LEU A 71 9.76 -6.08 -2.76
CA LEU A 71 9.90 -6.91 -3.96
C LEU A 71 9.63 -6.11 -5.25
N LEU A 72 8.55 -5.33 -5.28
CA LEU A 72 8.22 -4.43 -6.41
C LEU A 72 9.31 -3.38 -6.65
N LYS A 73 9.86 -2.75 -5.59
CA LYS A 73 10.99 -1.81 -5.72
C LYS A 73 12.27 -2.47 -6.22
N LEU A 74 12.50 -3.74 -5.86
CA LEU A 74 13.60 -4.52 -6.41
C LEU A 74 13.35 -4.84 -7.90
N MET A 75 12.10 -5.15 -8.28
CA MET A 75 11.70 -5.38 -9.68
C MET A 75 11.89 -4.15 -10.55
N ASP A 76 11.45 -2.96 -10.14
CA ASP A 76 11.62 -1.70 -10.90
C ASP A 76 13.11 -1.35 -11.10
N ARG A 77 13.98 -1.66 -10.13
CA ARG A 77 15.43 -1.48 -10.29
C ARG A 77 16.05 -2.43 -11.31
N VAL A 78 15.56 -3.67 -11.38
CA VAL A 78 16.08 -4.69 -12.30
C VAL A 78 15.56 -4.47 -13.73
N THR A 79 14.33 -3.97 -13.91
CA THR A 79 13.77 -3.72 -15.25
C THR A 79 14.25 -2.40 -15.87
N ARG A 80 14.66 -1.41 -15.06
CA ARG A 80 15.13 -0.10 -15.53
C ARG A 80 16.60 -0.09 -15.96
N ASP A 81 17.43 -0.93 -15.35
CA ASP A 81 18.80 -1.16 -15.80
C ASP A 81 18.75 -2.29 -16.83
N LYS A 82 19.12 -2.04 -18.09
CA LYS A 82 18.98 -2.98 -19.22
C LYS A 82 19.95 -4.18 -19.11
N GLY A 83 19.83 -4.98 -18.06
CA GLY A 83 20.47 -6.27 -17.90
C GLY A 83 19.64 -7.34 -18.59
N ASP A 84 20.32 -8.29 -19.24
CA ASP A 84 19.72 -9.38 -20.01
C ASP A 84 18.45 -9.96 -19.34
N ALA A 85 17.33 -9.94 -20.05
CA ALA A 85 16.05 -10.53 -19.61
C ALA A 85 16.19 -12.00 -19.12
N ARG A 86 17.29 -12.67 -19.48
CA ARG A 86 17.63 -14.04 -19.07
C ARG A 86 18.12 -14.17 -17.62
N GLU A 87 18.76 -13.16 -17.03
CA GLU A 87 19.19 -13.19 -15.62
C GLU A 87 18.05 -12.85 -14.65
N ILE A 88 17.06 -12.11 -15.15
CA ILE A 88 15.78 -11.81 -14.50
C ILE A 88 15.02 -13.13 -14.28
N ASP A 89 14.78 -13.91 -15.33
CA ASP A 89 14.05 -15.19 -15.23
C ASP A 89 14.59 -16.15 -14.14
N GLN A 90 15.91 -16.20 -13.94
CA GLN A 90 16.52 -17.13 -12.98
C GLN A 90 16.31 -16.74 -11.51
N HIS A 91 16.27 -15.45 -11.19
CA HIS A 91 16.03 -14.96 -9.83
C HIS A 91 14.53 -14.79 -9.52
N PHE A 92 13.70 -14.62 -10.55
CA PHE A 92 12.25 -14.45 -10.42
C PHE A 92 11.46 -15.76 -10.49
N GLY A 93 12.11 -16.90 -10.77
CA GLY A 93 11.47 -18.22 -10.78
C GLY A 93 10.78 -18.62 -9.46
N VAL A 94 11.17 -18.02 -8.33
CA VAL A 94 10.50 -18.22 -7.03
C VAL A 94 9.12 -17.55 -7.00
N LEU A 95 8.93 -16.42 -7.68
CA LEU A 95 7.65 -15.70 -7.70
C LEU A 95 6.58 -16.48 -8.48
N HIS A 96 7.00 -17.14 -9.56
CA HIS A 96 6.13 -18.04 -10.33
C HIS A 96 5.72 -19.31 -9.56
N GLN A 97 6.37 -19.61 -8.43
CA GLN A 97 6.03 -20.76 -7.59
C GLN A 97 5.06 -20.40 -6.47
N ILE A 98 4.99 -19.12 -6.08
CA ILE A 98 4.09 -18.66 -5.02
C ILE A 98 2.74 -18.36 -5.64
N LYS A 99 1.72 -19.09 -5.19
CA LYS A 99 0.35 -18.98 -5.68
C LYS A 99 -0.52 -18.12 -4.76
N ALA A 100 -1.63 -17.63 -5.29
CA ALA A 100 -2.65 -16.89 -4.56
C ALA A 100 -3.11 -17.62 -3.29
N THR A 101 -3.27 -18.95 -3.35
CA THR A 101 -3.66 -19.76 -2.19
C THR A 101 -2.69 -19.72 -1.02
N THR A 102 -1.40 -19.46 -1.27
CA THR A 102 -0.38 -19.32 -0.22
C THR A 102 -0.40 -17.93 0.41
N LEU A 103 -0.82 -16.92 -0.35
CA LEU A 103 -0.83 -15.52 0.07
C LEU A 103 -2.15 -15.10 0.71
N MET A 104 -3.25 -15.73 0.32
CA MET A 104 -4.59 -15.35 0.74
C MET A 104 -4.81 -15.58 2.23
N ASN A 105 -5.61 -14.71 2.83
CA ASN A 105 -6.28 -15.00 4.07
C ASN A 105 -7.51 -15.89 3.78
N PRO A 106 -7.52 -17.16 4.23
CA PRO A 106 -8.64 -18.07 3.98
C PRO A 106 -9.85 -17.77 4.88
N ARG A 107 -9.70 -16.95 5.93
CA ARG A 107 -10.80 -16.56 6.84
C ARG A 107 -11.55 -15.35 6.31
N VAL A 108 -11.98 -15.42 5.05
CA VAL A 108 -12.73 -14.34 4.43
C VAL A 108 -14.16 -14.31 4.97
N VAL A 109 -14.57 -13.14 5.46
CA VAL A 109 -15.98 -12.90 5.81
C VAL A 109 -16.74 -12.70 4.51
N THR A 110 -17.81 -13.48 4.34
CA THR A 110 -18.70 -13.38 3.18
C THR A 110 -20.12 -13.12 3.63
N ILE A 111 -20.88 -12.39 2.83
CA ILE A 111 -22.28 -12.08 3.10
C ILE A 111 -23.15 -12.26 1.83
N PRO A 112 -24.42 -12.64 1.98
CA PRO A 112 -25.38 -12.61 0.86
C PRO A 112 -25.66 -11.17 0.38
N ALA A 113 -26.01 -11.01 -0.89
CA ALA A 113 -26.41 -9.70 -1.45
C ALA A 113 -27.69 -9.13 -0.79
N GLN A 114 -28.49 -9.99 -0.16
CA GLN A 114 -29.77 -9.65 0.47
C GLN A 114 -29.60 -9.16 1.91
N THR A 115 -28.38 -9.23 2.45
CA THR A 115 -28.07 -8.72 3.78
C THR A 115 -28.39 -7.22 3.86
N PRO A 116 -29.10 -6.75 4.90
CA PRO A 116 -29.36 -5.34 5.09
C PRO A 116 -28.06 -4.53 5.26
N VAL A 117 -27.97 -3.37 4.63
CA VAL A 117 -26.79 -2.49 4.70
C VAL A 117 -26.41 -2.13 6.14
N ILE A 118 -27.41 -1.95 7.02
CA ILE A 118 -27.17 -1.64 8.44
C ILE A 118 -26.41 -2.75 9.18
N GLU A 119 -26.62 -4.01 8.79
CA GLU A 119 -25.93 -5.16 9.39
C GLU A 119 -24.47 -5.18 8.95
N VAL A 120 -24.22 -4.93 7.66
CA VAL A 120 -22.85 -4.82 7.12
C VAL A 120 -22.10 -3.65 7.72
N ALA A 121 -22.76 -2.51 7.88
CA ALA A 121 -22.17 -1.34 8.53
C ALA A 121 -21.72 -1.65 9.96
N LYS A 122 -22.50 -2.46 10.71
CA LYS A 122 -22.10 -2.92 12.05
C LYS A 122 -20.90 -3.86 11.98
N ILE A 123 -20.91 -4.86 11.10
CA ILE A 123 -19.77 -5.77 10.91
C ILE A 123 -18.49 -4.99 10.61
N LEU A 124 -18.54 -4.04 9.68
CA LEU A 124 -17.39 -3.21 9.30
C LEU A 124 -16.97 -2.21 10.39
N ALA A 125 -17.86 -1.83 11.30
CA ALA A 125 -17.55 -0.96 12.44
C ALA A 125 -16.90 -1.73 13.59
N ASP A 126 -17.43 -2.92 13.89
CA ASP A 126 -16.99 -3.77 14.99
C ASP A 126 -15.68 -4.50 14.66
N HIS A 127 -15.45 -4.81 13.39
CA HIS A 127 -14.27 -5.53 12.91
C HIS A 127 -13.48 -4.67 11.92
N LYS A 128 -12.24 -4.31 12.28
CA LYS A 128 -11.39 -3.43 11.44
C LYS A 128 -10.63 -4.15 10.33
N ASP A 129 -10.51 -5.46 10.47
CA ASP A 129 -9.72 -6.38 9.66
C ASP A 129 -10.53 -7.04 8.53
N VAL A 130 -11.85 -6.81 8.47
CA VAL A 130 -12.75 -7.48 7.51
C VAL A 130 -13.09 -6.61 6.30
N ASN A 131 -12.35 -5.52 6.05
CA ASN A 131 -12.60 -4.64 4.92
C ASN A 131 -11.59 -4.90 3.77
N PRO A 132 -12.04 -5.10 2.52
CA PRO A 132 -13.43 -5.19 2.06
C PRO A 132 -14.11 -6.55 2.38
N ILE A 133 -15.43 -6.62 2.30
CA ILE A 133 -16.21 -7.87 2.49
C ILE A 133 -16.66 -8.41 1.13
N CYS A 134 -16.47 -9.71 0.90
CA CYS A 134 -16.99 -10.40 -0.28
C CYS A 134 -18.50 -10.62 -0.17
N VAL A 135 -19.23 -10.21 -1.21
CA VAL A 135 -20.65 -10.51 -1.37
C VAL A 135 -20.78 -11.72 -2.27
N VAL A 136 -21.55 -12.71 -1.83
CA VAL A 136 -21.72 -13.98 -2.55
C VAL A 136 -23.18 -14.25 -2.91
N ASP A 137 -23.36 -15.06 -3.96
CA ASP A 137 -24.68 -15.59 -4.34
C ASP A 137 -25.07 -16.81 -3.49
N GLU A 138 -26.23 -17.39 -3.79
CA GLU A 138 -26.76 -18.59 -3.13
C GLU A 138 -25.83 -19.82 -3.24
N ASN A 139 -24.98 -19.85 -4.27
CA ASN A 139 -24.02 -20.92 -4.55
C ASN A 139 -22.61 -20.61 -4.01
N LYS A 140 -22.46 -19.55 -3.19
CA LYS A 140 -21.17 -19.03 -2.67
C LYS A 140 -20.22 -18.51 -3.76
N LYS A 141 -20.73 -18.20 -4.94
CA LYS A 141 -19.95 -17.54 -6.00
C LYS A 141 -19.85 -16.06 -5.71
N LEU A 142 -18.74 -15.46 -6.10
CA LEU A 142 -18.51 -14.03 -5.94
C LEU A 142 -19.56 -13.24 -6.76
N ALA A 143 -20.38 -12.44 -6.07
CA ALA A 143 -21.38 -11.57 -6.67
C ALA A 143 -20.96 -10.09 -6.62
N GLY A 144 -20.09 -9.72 -5.68
CA GLY A 144 -19.59 -8.36 -5.53
C GLY A 144 -18.66 -8.20 -4.34
N ILE A 145 -18.22 -6.96 -4.09
CA ILE A 145 -17.54 -6.57 -2.85
C ILE A 145 -18.22 -5.33 -2.27
N VAL A 146 -18.15 -5.21 -0.95
CA VAL A 146 -18.59 -4.01 -0.24
C VAL A 146 -17.51 -3.58 0.75
N SER A 147 -17.12 -2.32 0.64
CA SER A 147 -16.15 -1.67 1.50
C SER A 147 -16.81 -0.58 2.35
N ARG A 148 -16.05 -0.05 3.31
CA ARG A 148 -16.48 1.16 4.04
C ARG A 148 -16.68 2.36 3.10
N TYR A 149 -15.87 2.45 2.05
CA TYR A 149 -16.00 3.51 1.06
C TYR A 149 -17.35 3.44 0.34
N ASP A 150 -17.84 2.25 -0.01
CA ASP A 150 -19.13 2.08 -0.67
C ASP A 150 -20.30 2.56 0.20
N ILE A 151 -20.24 2.27 1.51
CA ILE A 151 -21.23 2.75 2.47
C ILE A 151 -21.21 4.29 2.54
N ILE A 152 -20.03 4.89 2.70
CA ILE A 152 -19.89 6.36 2.77
C ILE A 152 -20.36 7.03 1.47
N LYS A 153 -19.93 6.49 0.32
CA LYS A 153 -20.30 6.97 -1.02
C LYS A 153 -21.81 6.93 -1.21
N PHE A 154 -22.45 5.83 -0.83
CA PHE A 154 -23.91 5.70 -0.90
C PHE A 154 -24.63 6.76 -0.05
N PHE A 155 -24.21 6.96 1.20
CA PHE A 155 -24.83 7.97 2.07
C PHE A 155 -24.62 9.41 1.57
N ASN A 156 -23.46 9.71 0.96
CA ASN A 156 -23.22 11.03 0.39
C ASN A 156 -24.15 11.29 -0.81
N GLN A 157 -24.26 10.34 -1.74
CA GLN A 157 -25.19 10.44 -2.88
C GLN A 157 -26.64 10.62 -2.41
N PHE A 158 -27.03 9.98 -1.30
CA PHE A 158 -28.36 10.10 -0.75
C PHE A 158 -28.63 11.45 -0.06
N THR A 159 -27.65 11.97 0.69
CA THR A 159 -27.75 13.26 1.39
C THR A 159 -27.82 14.43 0.39
N VAL A 160 -27.06 14.34 -0.70
CA VAL A 160 -27.09 15.33 -1.79
C VAL A 160 -28.44 15.35 -2.51
N THR A 161 -29.14 14.22 -2.58
CA THR A 161 -30.43 14.13 -3.30
C THR A 161 -31.63 14.61 -2.45
N GLN A 162 -31.58 14.53 -1.12
CA GLN A 162 -32.69 14.97 -0.25
C GLN A 162 -32.62 16.44 0.19
N SER A 163 -31.46 17.09 0.10
CA SER A 163 -31.33 18.54 0.33
C SER A 163 -31.50 19.32 -0.98
N MET A 164 -32.71 19.35 -1.53
CA MET A 164 -33.14 20.42 -2.46
C MET A 164 -33.72 21.63 -1.69
N ALA A 165 -33.25 21.89 -0.47
CA ALA A 165 -32.99 23.29 -0.11
C ALA A 165 -31.67 23.63 -0.79
N PRO A 166 -31.52 24.81 -1.43
CA PRO A 166 -30.25 25.18 -2.01
C PRO A 166 -29.23 25.03 -0.89
N VAL A 167 -28.31 24.09 -1.06
CA VAL A 167 -27.08 24.06 -0.29
C VAL A 167 -26.42 25.37 -0.69
N ALA A 168 -26.75 26.46 0.02
CA ALA A 168 -25.98 27.68 0.00
C ALA A 168 -24.56 27.20 0.16
N GLU A 169 -23.78 27.38 -0.90
CA GLU A 169 -22.45 26.83 -1.10
C GLU A 169 -21.90 26.34 0.23
N ILE A 170 -21.99 25.02 0.49
CA ILE A 170 -21.04 24.45 1.41
C ILE A 170 -19.76 24.66 0.62
N SER A 171 -19.10 25.80 0.89
CA SER A 171 -17.71 26.04 0.55
C SER A 171 -17.07 24.73 0.90
N ASP A 172 -16.66 23.99 -0.12
CA ASP A 172 -16.12 22.66 0.06
C ASP A 172 -15.21 22.75 1.30
N PRO A 173 -15.48 21.99 2.37
CA PRO A 173 -14.71 22.12 3.62
C PRO A 173 -13.24 21.78 3.39
N PHE A 174 -12.94 21.23 2.20
CA PHE A 174 -11.64 20.97 1.62
C PHE A 174 -11.27 21.91 0.46
N LYS A 175 -12.04 22.97 0.17
CA LYS A 175 -11.75 23.99 -0.86
C LYS A 175 -10.51 24.81 -0.49
N ASP A 176 -10.38 25.10 0.79
CA ASP A 176 -9.22 25.75 1.39
C ASP A 176 -8.15 24.74 1.83
N PHE A 177 -8.45 23.44 1.78
CA PHE A 177 -7.39 22.45 1.77
C PHE A 177 -6.77 22.51 0.38
N PRO A 178 -5.47 22.76 0.25
CA PRO A 178 -4.85 22.58 -1.04
C PRO A 178 -5.09 21.12 -1.43
N THR A 179 -5.94 20.89 -2.43
CA THR A 179 -5.80 19.73 -3.31
C THR A 179 -4.47 19.99 -3.98
N LYS A 180 -3.38 19.66 -3.26
CA LYS A 180 -2.03 19.91 -3.70
C LYS A 180 -1.99 19.35 -5.09
N SER A 181 -1.78 20.24 -6.06
CA SER A 181 -1.57 19.80 -7.43
C SER A 181 -0.51 18.71 -7.38
N GLU A 182 -0.56 17.72 -8.27
CA GLU A 182 0.51 16.71 -8.34
C GLU A 182 1.89 17.38 -8.31
N HIS A 183 1.99 18.61 -8.83
CA HIS A 183 3.14 19.50 -8.73
C HIS A 183 3.53 19.96 -7.31
N ASP A 184 2.59 20.34 -6.43
CA ASP A 184 2.88 20.73 -5.04
C ASP A 184 3.19 19.51 -4.15
N VAL A 185 2.64 18.34 -4.48
CA VAL A 185 3.01 17.07 -3.85
C VAL A 185 4.41 16.68 -4.30
N GLU A 186 4.71 16.73 -5.59
CA GLU A 186 6.03 16.49 -6.15
C GLU A 186 7.05 17.49 -5.60
N GLU A 187 6.73 18.78 -5.50
CA GLU A 187 7.63 19.79 -4.94
C GLU A 187 7.86 19.56 -3.44
N ALA A 188 6.82 19.19 -2.67
CA ALA A 188 6.96 18.85 -1.26
C ALA A 188 7.78 17.57 -1.06
N VAL A 189 7.55 16.54 -1.89
CA VAL A 189 8.33 15.29 -1.89
C VAL A 189 9.78 15.59 -2.27
N GLN A 190 10.01 16.37 -3.32
CA GLN A 190 11.34 16.78 -3.78
C GLN A 190 12.09 17.58 -2.73
N LYS A 191 11.42 18.52 -2.06
CA LYS A 191 12.00 19.34 -0.99
C LYS A 191 12.38 18.50 0.22
N VAL A 192 11.55 17.54 0.61
CA VAL A 192 11.88 16.55 1.65
C VAL A 192 13.06 15.68 1.18
N GLN A 193 13.07 15.22 -0.07
CA GLN A 193 14.14 14.37 -0.60
C GLN A 193 15.50 15.11 -0.64
N ASP A 194 15.50 16.37 -1.07
CA ASP A 194 16.69 17.22 -1.11
C ASP A 194 17.20 17.55 0.31
N GLU A 195 16.30 17.85 1.25
CA GLU A 195 16.65 18.11 2.64
C GLU A 195 17.23 16.86 3.33
N PHE A 196 16.67 15.68 3.06
CA PHE A 196 17.20 14.40 3.56
C PHE A 196 18.52 14.00 2.90
N LEU A 197 18.73 14.30 1.60
CA LEU A 197 20.00 14.09 0.91
C LEU A 197 21.12 14.96 1.48
N ILE A 198 20.82 16.21 1.87
CA ILE A 198 21.77 17.11 2.54
C ILE A 198 22.26 16.49 3.85
N VAL A 199 21.36 15.95 4.69
CA VAL A 199 21.75 15.35 5.98
C VAL A 199 22.58 14.07 5.79
N GLN A 200 22.27 13.25 4.77
CA GLN A 200 22.97 11.98 4.56
C GLN A 200 24.39 12.17 3.98
N LYS A 201 24.62 13.20 3.16
CA LYS A 201 25.92 13.45 2.51
C LYS A 201 26.85 14.37 3.32
N SER A 202 26.30 15.29 4.12
CA SER A 202 27.09 16.25 4.91
C SER A 202 27.76 15.63 6.13
N ARG A 203 27.05 14.76 6.88
CA ARG A 203 27.59 14.08 8.07
C ARG A 203 28.90 13.33 7.80
N PRO A 204 29.03 12.43 6.81
CA PRO A 204 30.27 11.68 6.58
C PRO A 204 31.44 12.56 6.10
N LEU A 205 31.18 13.63 5.34
CA LEU A 205 32.25 14.54 4.90
C LEU A 205 32.84 15.34 6.06
N VAL A 206 32.00 15.87 6.96
CA VAL A 206 32.46 16.61 8.14
C VAL A 206 33.30 15.70 9.06
N TRP A 207 32.84 14.47 9.33
CA TRP A 207 33.62 13.51 10.11
C TRP A 207 34.92 13.08 9.42
N LYS A 208 34.92 12.95 8.09
CA LYS A 208 36.13 12.64 7.32
C LYS A 208 37.18 13.75 7.42
N TYR A 209 36.80 15.02 7.26
CA TYR A 209 37.73 16.14 7.39
C TYR A 209 38.22 16.32 8.84
N LEU A 210 37.33 16.13 9.83
CA LEU A 210 37.72 16.16 11.24
C LEU A 210 38.75 15.07 11.56
N ALA A 211 38.55 13.85 11.07
CA ALA A 211 39.50 12.74 11.25
C ALA A 211 40.87 13.04 10.62
N ILE A 212 40.89 13.60 9.40
CA ILE A 212 42.14 14.01 8.73
C ILE A 212 42.86 15.09 9.55
N ALA A 213 42.14 16.10 10.05
CA ALA A 213 42.73 17.17 10.84
C ALA A 213 43.33 16.66 12.16
N MET A 214 42.62 15.76 12.86
CA MET A 214 43.15 15.13 14.09
C MET A 214 44.37 14.25 13.82
N PHE A 215 44.42 13.56 12.69
CA PHE A 215 45.57 12.75 12.31
C PHE A 215 46.81 13.62 12.04
N VAL A 216 46.65 14.70 11.27
CA VAL A 216 47.74 15.64 10.94
C VAL A 216 48.26 16.34 12.20
N SER A 217 47.37 16.82 13.09
CA SER A 217 47.79 17.46 14.33
C SER A 217 48.52 16.49 15.27
N GLY A 218 48.07 15.23 15.34
CA GLY A 218 48.76 14.16 16.05
C GLY A 218 50.17 13.89 15.52
N LEU A 219 50.33 13.83 14.19
CA LEU A 219 51.63 13.62 13.54
C LEU A 219 52.60 14.78 13.83
N ILE A 220 52.13 16.03 13.74
CA ILE A 220 52.92 17.22 14.05
C ILE A 220 53.33 17.22 15.52
N GLY A 221 52.40 16.90 16.43
CA GLY A 221 52.70 16.80 17.86
C GLY A 221 53.74 15.72 18.18
N ALA A 222 53.61 14.54 17.57
CA ALA A 222 54.55 13.43 17.76
C ALA A 222 55.95 13.77 17.23
N THR A 223 56.04 14.35 16.03
CA THR A 223 57.34 14.79 15.46
C THR A 223 58.00 15.87 16.31
N ALA A 224 57.25 16.86 16.80
CA ALA A 224 57.77 17.88 17.72
C ALA A 224 58.25 17.28 19.05
N LEU A 225 57.53 16.29 19.60
CA LEU A 225 57.92 15.59 20.82
C LEU A 225 59.23 14.81 20.61
N ILE A 226 59.37 14.10 19.49
CA ILE A 226 60.59 13.35 19.15
C ILE A 226 61.77 14.29 19.01
N ILE A 227 61.62 15.42 18.31
CA ILE A 227 62.68 16.44 18.19
C ILE A 227 63.07 16.98 19.57
N ARG A 228 62.08 17.27 20.42
CA ARG A 228 62.32 17.79 21.77
C ARG A 228 63.05 16.79 22.67
N ILE A 229 62.78 15.50 22.53
CA ILE A 229 63.50 14.43 23.25
C ILE A 229 64.92 14.29 22.71
N ALA A 230 65.09 14.31 21.38
CA ALA A 230 66.40 14.21 20.73
C ALA A 230 67.33 15.39 21.05
N GLN A 231 66.79 16.60 21.29
CA GLN A 231 67.57 17.77 21.70
C GLN A 231 67.90 17.83 23.20
N ARG A 232 67.32 16.93 24.02
CA ARG A 232 67.52 16.91 25.48
C ARG A 232 68.56 15.87 25.92
N ASN A 233 69.10 15.08 24.99
CA ASN A 233 70.28 14.24 25.13
C ASN A 233 71.48 14.92 24.46
#